data_AF-A0A239GKZ7-F1
#
_entry.id   AF-A0A239GKZ7-F1
#
_cell.length_a   1.000
_cell.length_b   1.000
_cell.length_c   1.000
_cell.angle_alpha   90.00
_cell.angle_beta   90.00
_cell.angle_gamma   90.00
#
_symmetry.space_group_name_H-M   'P 1'
#
loop_
_entity.id
_entity.type
_entity.pdbx_description
1 polymer ?
#
loop_
_entity_poly.entity_id
_entity_poly.type
_entity_poly.pdbx_seq_one_letter_code
_entity_poly.pdbx_strand_id
1 'polypeptide(L)'
;MISHFFKLSWNNFHPHAMKNLKLEFKWAIIFTVMTLAWMVLEKATGLHGKYIDYHLYLTNLYAIPAIIVMVMALKDKKKNFYDGRMTYKEGLISGVIISVIIAILSPGTQWIISYVITPEYFPNVIKRSVEIGYFNTTEEAEAQFNFANYAKQSTIAALVMGVITTAIAMIFIRTKEK
;
A
#
# COMPACT_ATOMS: atom_id res chain seq x y z
N MET A 1 -24.96 3.28 42.56
CA MET A 1 -24.79 4.52 41.75
C MET A 1 -23.57 4.47 40.84
N ILE A 2 -22.44 3.89 41.26
CA ILE A 2 -21.21 3.74 40.44
C ILE A 2 -21.35 2.67 39.34
N SER A 3 -22.16 1.62 39.55
CA SER A 3 -22.37 0.55 38.57
C SER A 3 -23.16 0.97 37.33
N HIS A 4 -23.97 2.03 37.42
CA HIS A 4 -24.77 2.49 36.29
C HIS A 4 -23.93 3.34 35.31
N PHE A 5 -22.93 4.06 35.81
CA PHE A 5 -22.04 4.91 35.01
C PHE A 5 -21.05 4.08 34.18
N PHE A 6 -20.56 2.96 34.72
CA PHE A 6 -19.71 2.02 33.97
C PHE A 6 -20.47 1.28 32.86
N LYS A 7 -21.78 1.02 33.05
CA LYS A 7 -22.63 0.38 32.02
C LYS A 7 -22.90 1.29 30.82
N LEU A 8 -22.87 2.61 31.00
CA LEU A 8 -23.06 3.61 29.93
C LEU A 8 -21.79 3.85 29.10
N SER A 9 -20.60 3.61 29.66
CA SER A 9 -19.33 3.73 28.93
C SER A 9 -19.04 2.52 28.03
N TRP A 10 -19.47 1.32 28.42
CA TRP A 10 -19.19 0.07 27.67
C TRP A 10 -20.15 -0.19 26.49
N ASN A 11 -21.36 0.35 26.53
CA ASN A 11 -22.38 0.10 25.50
C ASN A 11 -22.23 0.94 24.21
N ASN A 12 -21.24 1.84 24.14
CA ASN A 12 -20.94 2.59 22.91
C ASN A 12 -19.95 1.86 21.98
N PHE A 13 -19.48 0.66 22.34
CA PHE A 13 -18.85 -0.24 21.39
C PHE A 13 -19.94 -1.04 20.68
N HIS A 14 -20.36 -0.58 19.50
CA HIS A 14 -21.21 -1.37 18.62
C HIS A 14 -20.54 -2.74 18.33
N PRO A 15 -21.11 -3.87 18.81
CA PRO A 15 -20.51 -5.20 18.66
C PRO A 15 -20.48 -5.73 17.21
N HIS A 16 -20.92 -4.90 16.25
CA HIS A 16 -20.98 -5.21 14.82
C HIS A 16 -19.77 -4.72 14.03
N ALA A 17 -18.86 -3.96 14.64
CA ALA A 17 -17.73 -3.31 13.97
C ALA A 17 -16.69 -4.25 13.32
N MET A 18 -16.83 -5.58 13.46
CA MET A 18 -15.86 -6.58 12.98
C MET A 18 -16.46 -7.67 12.08
N LYS A 19 -17.72 -7.57 11.63
CA LYS A 19 -18.35 -8.69 10.91
C LYS A 19 -18.17 -8.70 9.39
N ASN A 20 -17.62 -7.65 8.77
CA ASN A 20 -17.52 -7.62 7.32
C ASN A 20 -16.29 -6.89 6.78
N LEU A 21 -15.24 -7.67 6.48
CA LEU A 21 -14.01 -7.21 5.81
C LEU A 21 -14.13 -7.15 4.28
N LYS A 22 -15.33 -7.35 3.73
CA LYS A 22 -15.54 -7.38 2.27
C LYS A 22 -15.10 -6.09 1.59
N LEU A 23 -15.28 -4.94 2.23
CA LEU A 23 -14.84 -3.66 1.68
C LEU A 23 -13.32 -3.56 1.69
N GLU A 24 -12.68 -3.90 2.80
CA GLU A 24 -11.22 -3.91 2.92
C GLU A 24 -10.57 -4.85 1.92
N PHE A 25 -11.09 -6.07 1.79
CA PHE A 25 -10.60 -7.04 0.81
C PHE A 25 -10.80 -6.55 -0.63
N LYS A 26 -11.99 -6.04 -0.97
CA LYS A 26 -12.27 -5.44 -2.29
C LYS A 26 -11.23 -4.36 -2.63
N TRP A 27 -10.97 -3.45 -1.70
CA TRP A 27 -10.03 -2.35 -1.93
C TRP A 27 -8.57 -2.81 -1.97
N ALA A 28 -8.18 -3.82 -1.20
CA ALA A 28 -6.86 -4.44 -1.31
C ALA A 28 -6.66 -5.06 -2.71
N ILE A 29 -7.66 -5.74 -3.27
CA ILE A 29 -7.59 -6.27 -4.64
C ILE A 29 -7.48 -5.15 -5.68
N ILE A 30 -8.30 -4.09 -5.56
CA ILE A 30 -8.21 -2.91 -6.44
C ILE A 30 -6.82 -2.29 -6.36
N PHE A 31 -6.26 -2.17 -5.16
CA PHE A 31 -4.93 -1.64 -4.94
C PHE A 31 -3.87 -2.50 -5.64
N THR A 32 -3.90 -3.83 -5.45
CA THR A 32 -3.00 -4.76 -6.14
C THR A 32 -3.08 -4.66 -7.66
N VAL A 33 -4.30 -4.58 -8.23
CA VAL A 33 -4.49 -4.42 -9.67
C VAL A 33 -3.92 -3.09 -10.16
N MET A 34 -4.14 -2.00 -9.41
CA MET A 34 -3.56 -0.69 -9.71
C MET A 34 -2.02 -0.75 -9.68
N THR A 35 -1.42 -1.42 -8.70
CA THR A 35 0.04 -1.63 -8.63
C THR A 35 0.54 -2.36 -9.87
N LEU A 36 -0.10 -3.46 -10.28
CA LEU A 36 0.29 -4.19 -11.48
C LEU A 36 0.14 -3.34 -12.75
N ALA A 37 -0.95 -2.58 -12.87
CA ALA A 37 -1.16 -1.67 -13.98
C ALA A 37 -0.07 -0.58 -14.05
N TRP A 38 0.36 -0.05 -12.91
CA TRP A 38 1.47 0.90 -12.84
C TRP A 38 2.78 0.28 -13.32
N MET A 39 3.09 -0.95 -12.90
CA MET A 39 4.31 -1.64 -13.35
C MET A 39 4.31 -1.92 -14.85
N VAL A 40 3.14 -2.24 -15.42
CA VAL A 40 2.98 -2.34 -16.88
C VAL A 40 3.24 -1.00 -17.57
N LEU A 41 2.74 0.11 -17.00
CA LEU A 41 2.98 1.46 -17.53
C LEU A 41 4.47 1.83 -17.50
N GLU A 42 5.16 1.58 -16.39
CA GLU A 42 6.60 1.84 -16.28
C GLU A 42 7.40 1.03 -17.31
N LYS A 43 7.07 -0.25 -17.48
CA LYS A 43 7.69 -1.07 -18.53
C LYS A 43 7.39 -0.53 -19.92
N ALA A 44 6.13 -0.24 -20.23
CA ALA A 44 5.71 0.23 -21.56
C ALA A 44 6.34 1.58 -21.93
N THR A 45 6.58 2.45 -20.96
CA THR A 45 7.28 3.72 -21.16
C THR A 45 8.80 3.57 -21.24
N GLY A 46 9.33 2.36 -21.00
CA GLY A 46 10.75 2.02 -21.10
C GLY A 46 11.55 2.25 -19.82
N LEU A 47 10.91 2.58 -18.70
CA LEU A 47 11.59 2.84 -17.42
C LEU A 47 12.27 1.60 -16.84
N HIS A 48 11.87 0.39 -17.23
CA HIS A 48 12.55 -0.84 -16.82
C HIS A 48 13.68 -1.28 -17.78
N GLY A 49 14.00 -0.45 -18.78
CA GLY A 49 15.03 -0.73 -19.79
C GLY A 49 15.67 0.54 -20.33
N LYS A 50 15.23 0.99 -21.51
CA LYS A 50 15.83 2.13 -22.25
C LYS A 50 16.04 3.39 -21.39
N TYR A 51 15.14 3.66 -20.46
CA TYR A 51 15.12 4.85 -19.62
C TYR A 51 15.33 4.54 -18.13
N ILE A 52 16.07 3.47 -17.83
CA ILE A 52 16.33 3.01 -16.46
C ILE A 52 16.96 4.09 -15.56
N ASP A 53 17.72 5.04 -16.12
CA ASP A 53 18.28 6.17 -15.40
C ASP A 53 17.22 7.08 -14.79
N TYR A 54 16.09 7.20 -15.46
CA TYR A 54 14.97 8.02 -14.98
C TYR A 54 14.07 7.26 -14.00
N HIS A 55 14.20 5.93 -13.92
CA HIS A 55 13.35 5.10 -13.05
C HIS A 55 13.42 5.53 -11.59
N LEU A 56 14.63 5.80 -11.06
CA LEU A 56 14.84 6.21 -9.67
C LEU A 56 14.02 7.46 -9.28
N TYR A 57 13.80 8.36 -10.23
CA TYR A 57 13.06 9.60 -10.01
C TYR A 57 11.56 9.40 -10.27
N LEU A 58 11.21 8.73 -11.37
CA LEU A 58 9.84 8.68 -11.88
C LEU A 58 8.98 7.61 -11.20
N THR A 59 9.56 6.52 -10.69
CA THR A 59 8.78 5.45 -10.04
C THR A 59 8.06 5.94 -8.78
N ASN A 60 8.60 6.95 -8.10
CA ASN A 60 7.99 7.56 -6.91
C ASN A 60 6.62 8.21 -7.20
N LEU A 61 6.31 8.53 -8.47
CA LEU A 61 4.99 9.01 -8.87
C LEU A 61 3.88 7.97 -8.62
N TYR A 62 4.23 6.69 -8.44
CA TYR A 62 3.34 5.63 -7.97
C TYR A 62 2.59 5.99 -6.68
N ALA A 63 3.18 6.83 -5.81
CA ALA A 63 2.53 7.28 -4.59
C ALA A 63 1.20 7.99 -4.86
N ILE A 64 1.05 8.68 -6.00
CA ILE A 64 -0.16 9.42 -6.37
C ILE A 64 -1.36 8.48 -6.51
N PRO A 65 -1.38 7.50 -7.43
CA PRO A 65 -2.51 6.57 -7.54
C PRO A 65 -2.68 5.70 -6.29
N ALA A 66 -1.59 5.32 -5.59
CA ALA A 66 -1.68 4.57 -4.33
C ALA A 66 -2.45 5.34 -3.24
N ILE A 67 -2.14 6.62 -3.04
CA ILE A 67 -2.83 7.49 -2.08
C ILE A 67 -4.29 7.68 -2.49
N ILE A 68 -4.57 7.89 -3.78
CA ILE A 68 -5.93 8.05 -4.29
C ILE A 68 -6.76 6.80 -3.97
N VAL A 69 -6.26 5.60 -4.27
CA VAL A 69 -6.97 4.34 -3.99
C VAL A 69 -7.20 4.16 -2.49
N MET A 70 -6.21 4.44 -1.64
CA MET A 70 -6.36 4.36 -0.18
C MET A 70 -7.42 5.35 0.34
N VAL A 71 -7.41 6.59 -0.15
CA VAL A 71 -8.42 7.60 0.21
C VAL A 71 -9.82 7.19 -0.25
N MET A 72 -9.94 6.63 -1.45
CA MET A 72 -11.21 6.10 -1.96
C MET A 72 -11.70 4.93 -1.10
N ALA A 73 -10.81 4.04 -0.67
CA ALA A 73 -11.14 2.93 0.21
C ALA A 73 -11.72 3.40 1.56
N LEU A 74 -11.07 4.37 2.19
CA LEU A 74 -11.51 4.95 3.46
C LEU A 74 -12.84 5.72 3.31
N LYS A 75 -13.01 6.49 2.22
CA LYS A 75 -14.28 7.17 1.93
C LYS A 75 -15.42 6.19 1.69
N ASP A 76 -15.15 5.10 0.98
CA ASP A 76 -16.12 4.03 0.72
C ASP A 76 -16.51 3.33 2.02
N LYS A 77 -15.55 3.01 2.88
CA LYS A 77 -15.81 2.46 4.23
C LYS A 77 -16.66 3.41 5.06
N LYS A 78 -16.29 4.71 5.10
CA LYS A 78 -17.07 5.74 5.79
C LYS A 78 -18.53 5.76 5.33
N LYS A 79 -18.75 5.78 4.01
CA LYS A 79 -20.09 5.89 3.43
C LYS A 79 -20.93 4.64 3.64
N ASN A 80 -20.36 3.46 3.35
CA ASN A 80 -21.13 2.23 3.19
C ASN A 80 -21.09 1.29 4.39
N PHE A 81 -20.21 1.51 5.36
CA PHE A 81 -20.16 0.72 6.59
C PHE A 81 -20.49 1.53 7.84
N TYR A 82 -20.07 2.80 7.87
CA TYR A 82 -20.27 3.70 9.00
C TYR A 82 -21.36 4.76 8.76
N ASP A 83 -22.20 4.60 7.73
CA ASP A 83 -23.31 5.51 7.39
C ASP A 83 -22.90 7.00 7.34
N GLY A 84 -21.72 7.27 6.80
CA GLY A 84 -21.15 8.62 6.70
C GLY A 84 -20.55 9.16 8.00
N ARG A 85 -20.60 8.42 9.11
CA ARG A 85 -20.13 8.82 10.45
C ARG A 85 -18.99 7.93 10.92
N MET A 86 -17.76 8.28 10.53
CA MET A 86 -16.58 7.50 10.86
C MET A 86 -15.62 8.31 11.73
N THR A 87 -15.26 7.76 12.89
CA THR A 87 -14.26 8.33 13.78
C THR A 87 -12.85 8.14 13.22
N TYR A 88 -11.88 8.88 13.77
CA TYR A 88 -10.47 8.73 13.40
C TYR A 88 -9.95 7.31 13.66
N LYS A 89 -10.29 6.75 14.83
CA LYS A 89 -9.85 5.41 15.24
C LYS A 89 -10.42 4.31 14.34
N GLU A 90 -11.70 4.40 13.98
CA GLU A 90 -12.33 3.43 13.07
C GLU A 90 -11.68 3.43 11.69
N GLY A 91 -11.43 4.61 11.12
CA GLY A 91 -10.75 4.71 9.83
C GLY A 91 -9.30 4.25 9.89
N LEU A 92 -8.57 4.54 10.98
CA LEU A 92 -7.23 3.98 11.21
C LEU A 92 -7.26 2.46 11.20
N ILE A 93 -8.18 1.83 11.95
CA ILE A 93 -8.30 0.36 12.00
C ILE A 93 -8.59 -0.19 10.61
N SER A 94 -9.53 0.40 9.86
CA SER A 94 -9.86 -0.07 8.52
C SER A 94 -8.67 0.05 7.55
N GLY A 95 -7.96 1.19 7.56
CA GLY A 95 -6.78 1.37 6.72
C GLY A 95 -5.63 0.44 7.08
N VAL A 96 -5.42 0.14 8.37
CA VAL A 96 -4.46 -0.88 8.83
C VAL A 96 -4.85 -2.26 8.29
N ILE A 97 -6.13 -2.64 8.38
CA ILE A 97 -6.59 -3.95 7.87
C ILE A 97 -6.36 -4.05 6.36
N ILE A 98 -6.68 -2.99 5.59
CA ILE A 98 -6.39 -2.95 4.15
C ILE A 98 -4.89 -3.13 3.91
N SER A 99 -4.05 -2.42 4.66
CA SER A 99 -2.59 -2.48 4.54
C SER A 99 -2.04 -3.88 4.83
N VAL A 100 -2.60 -4.58 5.83
CA VAL A 100 -2.24 -5.97 6.15
C VAL A 100 -2.62 -6.92 5.02
N ILE A 101 -3.83 -6.78 4.43
CA ILE A 101 -4.24 -7.62 3.30
C ILE A 101 -3.32 -7.37 2.10
N ILE A 102 -3.01 -6.11 1.78
CA ILE A 102 -2.06 -5.77 0.71
C ILE A 102 -0.69 -6.40 1.00
N ALA A 103 -0.18 -6.27 2.21
CA ALA A 103 1.12 -6.84 2.59
C ALA A 103 1.17 -8.37 2.42
N ILE A 104 0.08 -9.08 2.73
CA ILE A 104 -0.03 -10.52 2.50
C ILE A 104 0.01 -10.84 0.99
N LEU A 105 -0.60 -10.00 0.16
CA LEU A 105 -0.60 -10.15 -1.31
C LEU A 105 0.70 -9.69 -1.97
N SER A 106 1.51 -8.86 -1.29
CA SER A 106 2.70 -8.22 -1.84
C SER A 106 3.73 -9.20 -2.42
N PRO A 107 4.12 -10.31 -1.75
CA PRO A 107 5.09 -11.24 -2.33
C PRO A 107 4.63 -11.86 -3.66
N GLY A 108 3.35 -12.22 -3.77
CA GLY A 108 2.77 -12.76 -5.00
C GLY A 108 2.68 -11.69 -6.10
N THR A 109 2.29 -10.47 -5.72
CA THR A 109 2.26 -9.32 -6.64
C THR A 109 3.67 -9.01 -7.15
N GLN A 110 4.67 -8.99 -6.27
CA GLN A 110 6.07 -8.78 -6.61
C GLN A 110 6.60 -9.88 -7.52
N TRP A 111 6.17 -11.13 -7.34
CA TRP A 111 6.56 -12.23 -8.20
C TRP A 111 6.05 -12.02 -9.63
N ILE A 112 4.78 -11.63 -9.78
CA ILE A 112 4.19 -11.28 -11.08
C ILE A 112 4.99 -10.13 -11.72
N ILE A 113 5.31 -9.09 -10.95
CA ILE A 113 6.09 -7.95 -11.44
C ILE A 113 7.45 -8.42 -11.95
N SER A 114 8.22 -9.11 -11.10
CA SER A 114 9.61 -9.46 -11.38
C SER A 114 9.80 -10.55 -12.44
N TYR A 115 8.85 -11.46 -12.63
CA TYR A 115 9.03 -12.60 -13.54
C TYR A 115 8.09 -12.61 -14.74
N VAL A 116 6.96 -11.90 -14.68
CA VAL A 116 5.97 -11.86 -15.77
C VAL A 116 5.96 -10.50 -16.44
N ILE A 117 5.83 -9.42 -15.66
CA ILE A 117 5.77 -8.07 -16.22
C ILE A 117 7.15 -7.66 -16.72
N THR A 118 8.18 -7.73 -15.88
CA THR A 118 9.50 -7.13 -16.17
C THR A 118 10.70 -8.03 -15.79
N PRO A 119 10.82 -9.23 -16.40
CA PRO A 119 11.94 -10.15 -16.15
C PRO A 119 13.32 -9.54 -16.41
N GLU A 120 13.40 -8.49 -17.24
CA GLU A 120 14.62 -7.78 -17.57
C GLU A 120 15.04 -6.71 -16.54
N TYR A 121 14.14 -6.31 -15.62
CA TYR A 121 14.39 -5.16 -14.75
C TYR A 121 15.62 -5.36 -13.85
N PHE A 122 15.73 -6.51 -13.16
CA PHE A 122 16.86 -6.75 -12.25
C PHE A 122 18.21 -6.75 -13.00
N PRO A 123 18.41 -7.51 -14.10
CA PRO A 123 19.63 -7.42 -14.89
C PRO A 123 19.96 -5.99 -15.34
N ASN A 124 18.95 -5.23 -15.80
CA ASN A 124 19.16 -3.87 -16.31
C ASN A 124 19.58 -2.91 -15.19
N VAL A 125 18.89 -2.93 -14.05
CA VAL A 125 19.18 -2.02 -12.94
C VAL A 125 20.49 -2.37 -12.24
N ILE A 126 20.83 -3.66 -12.12
CA ILE A 126 22.13 -4.12 -11.58
C ILE A 126 23.25 -3.57 -12.46
N LYS A 127 23.24 -3.88 -13.75
CA LYS A 127 24.25 -3.42 -14.70
C LYS A 127 24.41 -1.92 -14.64
N ARG A 128 23.29 -1.19 -14.71
CA ARG A 128 23.33 0.27 -14.74
C ARG A 128 23.84 0.87 -13.43
N SER A 129 23.43 0.33 -12.30
CA SER A 129 23.84 0.82 -10.98
C SER A 129 25.36 0.72 -10.75
N VAL A 130 26.01 -0.31 -11.30
CA VAL A 130 27.47 -0.45 -11.26
C VAL A 130 28.13 0.48 -12.27
N GLU A 131 27.61 0.59 -13.49
CA GLU A 131 28.15 1.50 -14.52
C GLU A 131 28.22 2.96 -14.09
N ILE A 132 27.24 3.42 -13.31
CA ILE A 132 27.19 4.80 -12.81
C ILE A 132 27.88 4.97 -11.44
N GLY A 133 28.47 3.90 -10.89
CA GLY A 133 29.17 3.91 -9.60
C GLY A 133 28.26 4.03 -8.37
N TYR A 134 26.97 3.68 -8.49
CA TYR A 134 26.06 3.62 -7.34
C TYR A 134 26.39 2.43 -6.42
N PHE A 135 26.79 1.30 -7.01
CA PHE A 135 27.43 0.17 -6.31
C PHE A 135 28.85 -0.03 -6.82
N ASN A 136 29.76 -0.48 -5.95
CA ASN A 136 31.15 -0.69 -6.34
C ASN A 136 31.32 -2.00 -7.14
N THR A 137 30.49 -3.00 -6.85
CA THR A 137 30.54 -4.31 -7.51
C THR A 137 29.16 -4.83 -7.89
N THR A 138 29.13 -5.78 -8.83
CA THR A 138 27.90 -6.47 -9.25
C THR A 138 27.28 -7.24 -8.09
N GLU A 139 28.09 -7.85 -7.23
CA GLU A 139 27.61 -8.64 -6.09
C GLU A 139 26.89 -7.77 -5.05
N GLU A 140 27.39 -6.54 -4.80
CA GLU A 140 26.70 -5.56 -3.94
C GLU A 140 25.33 -5.20 -4.51
N ALA A 141 25.26 -4.96 -5.82
CA ALA A 141 24.03 -4.64 -6.52
C ALA A 141 23.04 -5.82 -6.52
N GLU A 142 23.50 -7.05 -6.78
CA GLU A 142 22.68 -8.27 -6.76
C GLU A 142 22.09 -8.56 -5.37
N ALA A 143 22.83 -8.25 -4.29
CA ALA A 143 22.31 -8.36 -2.94
C ALA A 143 21.11 -7.42 -2.68
N GLN A 144 21.01 -6.31 -3.41
CA GLN A 144 19.90 -5.36 -3.31
C GLN A 144 18.79 -5.63 -4.35
N PHE A 145 19.15 -5.88 -5.59
CA PHE A 145 18.23 -6.01 -6.73
C PHE A 145 17.90 -7.46 -7.03
N ASN A 146 17.13 -8.06 -6.13
CA ASN A 146 16.64 -9.42 -6.30
C ASN A 146 15.21 -9.56 -5.77
N PHE A 147 14.53 -10.62 -6.20
CA PHE A 147 13.15 -10.89 -5.83
C PHE A 147 12.96 -11.02 -4.31
N ALA A 148 13.84 -11.73 -3.60
CA ALA A 148 13.68 -11.95 -2.17
C ALA A 148 13.70 -10.62 -1.38
N ASN A 149 14.63 -9.74 -1.72
CA ASN A 149 14.73 -8.42 -1.12
C ASN A 149 13.52 -7.55 -1.50
N TYR A 150 13.12 -7.53 -2.78
CA TYR A 150 11.97 -6.73 -3.23
C TYR A 150 10.64 -7.22 -2.65
N ALA A 151 10.44 -8.53 -2.51
CA ALA A 151 9.25 -9.11 -1.88
C ALA A 151 9.18 -8.73 -0.40
N LYS A 152 10.31 -8.78 0.31
CA LYS A 152 10.42 -8.34 1.70
C LYS A 152 10.14 -6.83 1.83
N GLN A 153 10.80 -6.01 1.01
CA GLN A 153 10.64 -4.56 1.04
C GLN A 153 9.22 -4.13 0.70
N SER A 154 8.61 -4.68 -0.35
CA SER A 154 7.22 -4.37 -0.72
C SER A 154 6.21 -4.77 0.36
N THR A 155 6.43 -5.88 1.06
CA THR A 155 5.60 -6.30 2.20
C THR A 155 5.70 -5.29 3.36
N ILE A 156 6.92 -4.91 3.75
CA ILE A 156 7.16 -3.94 4.82
C ILE A 156 6.62 -2.57 4.43
N ALA A 157 6.89 -2.11 3.21
CA ALA A 157 6.44 -0.83 2.69
C ALA A 157 4.91 -0.74 2.65
N ALA A 158 4.21 -1.81 2.25
CA ALA A 158 2.75 -1.85 2.26
C ALA A 158 2.18 -1.61 3.67
N LEU A 159 2.78 -2.19 4.70
CA LEU A 159 2.38 -1.95 6.09
C LEU A 159 2.70 -0.53 6.54
N VAL A 160 3.96 -0.11 6.40
CA VAL A 160 4.44 1.17 6.92
C VAL A 160 3.77 2.34 6.21
N MET A 161 3.83 2.36 4.87
CA MET A 161 3.24 3.45 4.08
C MET A 161 1.72 3.42 4.14
N GLY A 162 1.10 2.24 4.23
CA GLY A 162 -0.33 2.10 4.41
C GLY A 162 -0.83 2.73 5.71
N VAL A 163 -0.14 2.48 6.83
CA VAL A 163 -0.42 3.11 8.14
C VAL A 163 -0.23 4.62 8.07
N ILE A 164 0.92 5.09 7.56
CA ILE A 164 1.23 6.53 7.47
C ILE A 164 0.20 7.26 6.61
N THR A 165 -0.08 6.73 5.42
CA THR A 165 -1.05 7.31 4.48
C THR A 165 -2.44 7.36 5.10
N THR A 166 -2.85 6.28 5.78
CA THR A 166 -4.14 6.24 6.47
C THR A 166 -4.22 7.28 7.57
N ALA A 167 -3.17 7.41 8.40
CA ALA A 167 -3.14 8.40 9.48
C ALA A 167 -3.31 9.83 8.94
N ILE A 168 -2.59 10.18 7.88
CA ILE A 168 -2.69 11.49 7.23
C ILE A 168 -4.09 11.67 6.61
N ALA A 169 -4.56 10.70 5.82
CA ALA A 169 -5.86 10.77 5.16
C ALA A 169 -7.01 10.95 6.14
N MET A 170 -6.94 10.27 7.30
CA MET A 170 -7.99 10.28 8.31
C MET A 170 -8.14 11.63 9.02
N ILE A 171 -7.14 12.51 8.99
CA ILE A 171 -7.27 13.90 9.46
C ILE A 171 -8.38 14.62 8.68
N PHE A 172 -8.47 14.35 7.38
CA PHE A 172 -9.42 14.97 6.46
C PHE A 172 -10.73 14.17 6.33
N ILE A 173 -10.67 12.84 6.43
CA ILE A 173 -11.83 11.97 6.18
C ILE A 173 -12.73 11.82 7.41
N ARG A 174 -12.18 11.89 8.64
CA ARG A 174 -12.98 11.72 9.87
C ARG A 174 -14.18 12.67 9.92
N THR A 175 -15.27 12.22 10.52
CA THR A 175 -16.37 13.13 10.84
C THR A 175 -15.91 14.07 11.95
N LYS A 176 -15.97 15.37 11.69
CA LYS A 176 -15.71 16.40 12.71
C LYS A 176 -16.94 16.51 13.59
N GLU A 177 -16.75 16.41 14.90
CA GLU A 177 -17.76 16.86 15.85
C GLU A 177 -17.92 18.38 15.69
N LYS A 178 -19.16 18.87 15.72
CA LYS A 178 -19.47 20.29 15.66
C LYS A 178 -19.31 20.91 17.04
#